data_AF-A0A0F9PPI8-F1
#
_entry.id   AF-A0A0F9PPI8-F1
#
_cell.length_a   1.000
_cell.length_b   1.000
_cell.length_c   1.000
_cell.angle_alpha   90.00
_cell.angle_beta   90.00
_cell.angle_gamma   90.00
#
_symmetry.space_group_name_H-M   'P 1'
#
loop_
_entity.id
_entity.type
_entity.pdbx_description
1 polymer ?
#
loop_
_entity_poly.entity_id
_entity_poly.type
_entity_poly.pdbx_seq_one_letter_code
_entity_poly.pdbx_strand_id
1 'polypeptide(L)'
;MLKNFKFAYAYCDNCEKEVKPKRKPIDGMYINVWILLIISSLGFGIIPFLIYRYLYLKKNLCSICNSQVEFYALLDEIPEPKSQIIRILKTIEDEKKIKEEDSIFCPFCQKGINTHLEVCPNCGSSLKK
;
A
#
# COMPACT_ATOMS: atom_id res chain seq x y z
N MET A 1 -2.40 25.13 16.11
CA MET A 1 -1.73 24.90 14.81
C MET A 1 -2.35 23.67 14.15
N LEU A 2 -3.31 23.86 13.25
CA LEU A 2 -3.92 22.76 12.48
C LEU A 2 -2.98 22.43 11.33
N LYS A 3 -2.20 21.34 11.46
CA LYS A 3 -1.42 20.80 10.34
C LYS A 3 -2.42 20.39 9.25
N ASN A 4 -2.43 21.14 8.15
CA ASN A 4 -3.10 20.76 6.90
C ASN A 4 -2.35 19.56 6.29
N PHE A 5 -2.57 18.37 6.82
CA PHE A 5 -2.25 17.15 6.10
C PHE A 5 -3.22 17.07 4.91
N LYS A 6 -2.74 17.51 3.74
CA LYS A 6 -3.41 17.22 2.47
C LYS A 6 -3.25 15.73 2.22
N PHE A 7 -4.21 14.94 2.65
CA PHE A 7 -4.30 13.54 2.30
C PHE A 7 -4.42 13.43 0.77
N ALA A 8 -3.37 12.89 0.12
CA ALA A 8 -3.27 12.83 -1.32
C ALA A 8 -3.80 11.51 -1.88
N TYR A 9 -3.75 10.44 -1.10
CA TYR A 9 -4.09 9.08 -1.53
C TYR A 9 -5.13 8.45 -0.60
N ALA A 10 -6.13 7.82 -1.21
CA ALA A 10 -7.16 7.05 -0.51
C ALA A 10 -7.04 5.58 -0.90
N TYR A 11 -6.82 4.73 0.09
CA TYR A 11 -6.64 3.28 -0.11
C TYR A 11 -7.76 2.53 0.60
N CYS A 12 -8.15 1.40 0.02
CA CYS A 12 -9.22 0.57 0.54
C CYS A 12 -8.67 -0.80 0.91
N ASP A 13 -8.58 -1.10 2.22
CA ASP A 13 -8.05 -2.38 2.71
C ASP A 13 -8.83 -3.58 2.18
N ASN A 14 -10.15 -3.44 2.02
CA ASN A 14 -11.00 -4.52 1.53
C ASN A 14 -10.89 -4.78 0.02
N CYS A 15 -10.33 -3.85 -0.76
CA CYS A 15 -10.15 -3.99 -2.21
C CYS A 15 -8.68 -3.99 -2.63
N GLU A 16 -7.78 -3.81 -1.67
CA GLU A 16 -6.32 -3.70 -1.80
C GLU A 16 -5.85 -2.76 -2.92
N LYS A 17 -6.60 -1.69 -3.19
CA LYS A 17 -6.30 -0.76 -4.29
C LYS A 17 -6.64 0.69 -3.97
N GLU A 18 -5.97 1.59 -4.69
CA GLU A 18 -6.32 3.00 -4.69
C GLU A 18 -7.72 3.21 -5.28
N VAL A 19 -8.53 3.99 -4.57
CA VAL A 19 -9.92 4.27 -4.98
C VAL A 19 -10.24 5.74 -4.81
N LYS A 20 -11.07 6.28 -5.70
CA LYS A 20 -11.61 7.63 -5.55
C LYS A 20 -12.71 7.61 -4.48
N PRO A 21 -12.55 8.30 -3.34
CA PRO A 21 -13.48 8.23 -2.23
C PRO A 21 -14.83 8.85 -2.61
N LYS A 22 -15.91 8.15 -2.26
CA LYS A 22 -17.31 8.57 -2.46
C LYS A 22 -17.92 9.00 -1.12
N ARG A 23 -18.94 9.88 -1.17
CA ARG A 23 -19.76 10.22 0.00
C ARG A 23 -20.73 9.09 0.31
N LYS A 24 -21.05 8.90 1.60
CA LYS A 24 -22.08 7.97 2.03
C LYS A 24 -23.41 8.36 1.38
N PRO A 25 -24.16 7.42 0.77
CA PRO A 25 -25.54 7.70 0.38
C PRO A 25 -26.33 8.04 1.65
N ILE A 26 -27.15 9.08 1.57
CA ILE A 26 -28.08 9.42 2.64
C ILE A 26 -29.24 8.43 2.58
N ASP A 27 -29.68 7.93 3.72
CA ASP A 27 -30.83 7.03 3.79
C ASP A 27 -32.09 7.70 3.23
N GLY A 28 -32.89 6.93 2.47
CA GLY A 28 -34.08 7.47 1.79
C GLY A 28 -35.09 8.10 2.76
N MET A 29 -35.25 7.52 3.95
CA MET A 29 -36.13 8.07 4.99
C MET A 29 -35.68 9.47 5.44
N TYR A 30 -34.38 9.67 5.63
CA TYR A 30 -33.84 10.97 6.04
C TYR A 30 -34.02 12.04 4.96
N ILE A 31 -33.85 11.67 3.69
CA ILE A 31 -34.13 12.56 2.55
C ILE A 31 -35.60 13.01 2.57
N ASN A 32 -36.53 12.08 2.79
CA ASN A 32 -37.97 12.39 2.83
C ASN A 32 -38.33 13.38 3.95
N VAL A 33 -37.75 13.21 5.14
CA VAL A 33 -37.95 14.14 6.27
C VAL A 33 -37.48 15.56 5.92
N TRP A 34 -36.31 15.67 5.29
CA TRP A 34 -35.80 16.97 4.85
C TRP A 34 -36.67 17.61 3.77
N ILE A 35 -37.18 16.84 2.82
CA ILE A 35 -38.10 17.34 1.80
C ILE A 35 -39.35 17.94 2.44
N LEU A 36 -39.96 17.24 3.41
CA LEU A 36 -41.14 17.74 4.13
C LEU A 36 -40.83 19.04 4.90
N LEU A 37 -39.68 19.11 5.57
CA LEU A 37 -39.24 20.34 6.26
C LEU A 37 -39.01 21.50 5.30
N ILE A 38 -38.42 21.23 4.14
CA ILE A 38 -38.17 22.25 3.10
C ILE A 38 -39.50 22.79 2.58
N ILE A 39 -40.47 21.92 2.28
CA ILE A 39 -41.80 22.34 1.80
C ILE A 39 -42.54 23.13 2.88
N SER A 40 -42.54 22.64 4.12
CA SER A 40 -43.22 23.30 5.24
C SER A 40 -42.63 24.67 5.58
N SER A 41 -41.33 24.87 5.34
CA SER A 41 -40.64 26.14 5.57
C SER A 41 -40.56 27.01 4.32
N LEU A 42 -41.36 26.76 3.27
CA LEU A 42 -41.33 27.52 2.02
C LEU A 42 -39.92 27.61 1.40
N GLY A 43 -39.11 26.58 1.57
CA GLY A 43 -37.75 26.48 1.02
C GLY A 43 -36.63 26.92 1.96
N PHE A 44 -36.90 27.52 3.12
CA PHE A 44 -35.83 27.96 4.04
C PHE A 44 -35.00 26.78 4.59
N GLY A 45 -35.59 25.58 4.67
CA GLY A 45 -34.89 24.35 5.06
C GLY A 45 -33.78 23.89 4.10
N ILE A 46 -33.69 24.44 2.87
CA ILE A 46 -32.66 24.04 1.91
C ILE A 46 -31.26 24.43 2.40
N ILE A 47 -31.13 25.60 3.01
CA ILE A 47 -29.85 26.13 3.46
C ILE A 47 -29.22 25.22 4.53
N PRO A 48 -29.89 24.90 5.65
CA PRO A 48 -29.32 23.99 6.66
C PRO A 48 -29.13 22.57 6.11
N PHE A 49 -29.97 22.09 5.19
CA PHE A 49 -29.78 20.80 4.52
C PHE A 49 -28.47 20.75 3.72
N LEU A 50 -28.20 21.78 2.93
CA LEU A 50 -26.98 21.88 2.12
C LEU A 50 -25.74 22.01 3.01
N ILE A 51 -25.81 22.81 4.07
CA ILE A 51 -24.73 22.96 5.05
C ILE A 51 -24.43 21.61 5.71
N TYR A 52 -25.47 20.93 6.20
CA TYR A 52 -25.34 19.60 6.78
C TYR A 52 -24.68 18.63 5.80
N ARG A 53 -25.16 18.59 4.55
CA ARG A 53 -24.65 17.70 3.51
C ARG A 53 -23.21 18.00 3.09
N TYR A 54 -22.81 19.26 3.06
CA TYR A 54 -21.48 19.64 2.57
C TYR A 54 -20.42 19.60 3.66
N LEU A 55 -20.74 20.03 4.88
CA LEU A 55 -19.78 20.12 5.98
C LEU A 55 -19.66 18.83 6.79
N TYR A 56 -20.77 18.11 7.04
CA TYR A 56 -20.77 16.96 7.94
C TYR A 56 -20.56 15.62 7.21
N LEU A 57 -21.06 15.46 5.97
CA LEU A 57 -20.83 14.24 5.21
C LEU A 57 -19.43 14.22 4.59
N LYS A 58 -18.50 13.60 5.32
CA LYS A 58 -17.15 13.29 4.84
C LYS A 58 -17.20 12.30 3.68
N LYS A 59 -16.25 12.45 2.74
CA LYS A 59 -15.99 11.49 1.67
C LYS A 59 -15.02 10.45 2.21
N ASN A 60 -15.49 9.33 2.72
CA ASN A 60 -14.62 8.32 3.34
C ASN A 60 -15.05 6.90 3.01
N LEU A 61 -15.82 6.69 1.93
CA LEU A 61 -16.20 5.34 1.50
C LEU A 61 -15.59 4.99 0.16
N CYS A 62 -15.25 3.71 0.01
CA CYS A 62 -14.82 3.12 -1.24
C CYS A 62 -15.98 3.16 -2.25
N SER A 63 -15.67 3.49 -3.51
CA SER A 63 -16.66 3.53 -4.60
C SER A 63 -17.21 2.16 -5.02
N ILE A 64 -16.53 1.08 -4.64
CA ILE A 64 -16.81 -0.29 -5.08
C ILE A 64 -17.47 -1.09 -3.96
N CYS A 65 -16.84 -1.19 -2.80
CA CYS A 65 -17.30 -2.04 -1.69
C CYS A 65 -18.04 -1.27 -0.58
N ASN A 66 -18.10 0.06 -0.65
CA ASN A 66 -18.63 0.92 0.42
C ASN A 66 -17.99 0.69 1.81
N SER A 67 -16.80 0.11 1.90
CA SER A 67 -16.05 0.10 3.17
C SER A 67 -15.47 1.48 3.46
N GLN A 68 -15.12 1.74 4.71
CA GLN A 68 -14.39 2.95 5.07
C GLN A 68 -13.00 2.90 4.42
N VAL A 69 -12.54 4.02 3.86
CA VAL A 69 -11.20 4.16 3.28
C VAL A 69 -10.29 4.93 4.21
N GLU A 70 -9.03 4.51 4.27
CA GLU A 70 -7.98 5.21 4.98
C GLU A 70 -7.30 6.23 4.06
N PHE A 71 -6.89 7.34 4.66
CA PHE A 71 -6.32 8.49 3.97
C PHE A 71 -4.85 8.61 4.35
N TYR A 72 -3.96 8.49 3.38
CA TYR A 72 -2.52 8.54 3.58
C TYR A 72 -1.95 9.84 3.02
N ALA A 73 -0.96 10.40 3.71
CA ALA A 73 -0.29 11.63 3.30
C ALA A 73 0.77 11.36 2.22
N LEU A 74 1.40 10.18 2.28
CA LEU A 74 2.49 9.74 1.41
C LEU A 74 2.19 8.35 0.83
N LEU A 75 2.65 8.09 -0.40
CA LEU A 75 2.45 6.79 -1.08
C LEU A 75 3.18 5.65 -0.34
N ASP A 76 4.30 5.95 0.33
CA ASP A 76 5.12 4.99 1.07
C ASP A 76 4.49 4.54 2.41
N GLU A 77 3.43 5.22 2.88
CA GLU A 77 2.67 4.83 4.09
C GLU A 77 1.54 3.84 3.78
N ILE A 78 1.19 3.63 2.51
CA ILE A 78 0.16 2.67 2.12
C ILE A 78 0.69 1.27 2.50
N PRO A 79 -0.06 0.46 3.25
CA PRO A 79 0.33 -0.92 3.53
C PRO A 79 0.41 -1.64 2.19
N GLU A 80 1.62 -1.78 1.65
CA GLU A 80 1.82 -2.47 0.40
C GLU A 80 1.34 -3.92 0.60
N PRO A 81 0.60 -4.51 -0.36
CA PRO A 81 0.21 -5.92 -0.32
C PRO A 81 1.46 -6.77 -0.56
N LYS A 82 2.36 -6.80 0.42
CA LYS A 82 3.74 -7.26 0.29
C LYS A 82 4.12 -8.30 1.33
N SER A 83 3.15 -8.95 1.98
CA SER A 83 3.49 -10.09 2.83
C SER A 83 4.18 -11.22 2.04
N GLN A 84 3.84 -11.39 0.75
CA GLN A 84 4.49 -12.38 -0.12
C GLN A 84 5.76 -11.84 -0.77
N ILE A 85 5.72 -10.62 -1.33
CA ILE A 85 6.85 -10.06 -2.08
C ILE A 85 8.03 -9.74 -1.17
N ILE A 86 7.81 -9.23 0.06
CA ILE A 86 8.91 -8.97 1.02
C ILE A 86 9.54 -10.27 1.49
N ARG A 87 8.76 -11.34 1.70
CA ARG A 87 9.32 -12.65 2.04
C ARG A 87 10.22 -13.17 0.93
N ILE A 88 9.75 -13.11 -0.32
CA ILE A 88 10.52 -13.54 -1.49
C ILE A 88 11.80 -12.70 -1.65
N LEU A 89 11.71 -11.37 -1.55
CA LEU A 89 12.88 -10.48 -1.64
C LEU A 89 13.90 -10.76 -0.54
N LYS A 90 13.43 -10.97 0.70
CA LYS A 90 14.31 -11.31 1.83
C LYS A 90 14.97 -12.67 1.64
N THR A 91 14.23 -13.68 1.16
CA THR A 91 14.80 -14.99 0.80
C THR A 91 15.84 -14.87 -0.31
N ILE A 92 15.60 -14.05 -1.33
CA ILE A 92 16.56 -13.82 -2.43
C ILE A 92 17.82 -13.11 -1.93
N GLU A 93 17.70 -12.12 -1.04
CA GLU A 93 18.84 -11.43 -0.43
C GLU A 93 19.66 -12.35 0.47
N ASP A 94 19.01 -13.19 1.27
CA ASP A 94 19.66 -14.16 2.15
C ASP A 94 20.38 -15.25 1.32
N GLU A 95 19.75 -15.77 0.26
CA GLU A 95 20.40 -16.71 -0.67
C GLU A 95 21.61 -16.10 -1.38
N LYS A 96 21.57 -14.81 -1.70
CA LYS A 96 22.68 -14.12 -2.37
C LYS A 96 23.87 -13.94 -1.42
N LYS A 97 23.62 -13.61 -0.14
CA LYS A 97 24.68 -13.53 0.88
C LYS A 97 25.35 -14.87 1.14
N ILE A 98 24.57 -15.95 1.26
CA ILE A 98 25.10 -17.31 1.49
C ILE A 98 26.00 -17.73 0.31
N LYS A 99 25.58 -17.47 -0.94
CA LYS A 99 26.37 -17.79 -2.14
C LYS A 99 27.68 -16.99 -2.25
N GLU A 100 27.72 -15.78 -1.71
CA GLU A 100 28.93 -14.94 -1.67
C GLU A 100 29.92 -15.41 -0.58
N GLU A 101 29.43 -15.83 0.59
CA GLU A 101 30.27 -16.33 1.70
C GLU A 101 30.85 -17.74 1.44
N ASP A 102 30.14 -18.62 0.74
CA ASP A 102 30.61 -19.99 0.43
C ASP A 102 31.52 -20.07 -0.82
N SER A 103 31.86 -18.94 -1.44
CA SER A 103 32.74 -18.91 -2.60
C SER A 103 34.21 -19.12 -2.20
N ILE A 104 34.70 -20.35 -2.35
CA ILE A 104 36.13 -20.65 -2.18
C ILE A 104 36.90 -19.99 -3.34
N PHE A 105 37.89 -19.16 -3.01
CA PHE A 105 38.79 -18.56 -4.00
C PHE A 105 40.03 -19.42 -4.20
N CYS A 106 40.46 -19.59 -5.45
CA CYS A 106 41.71 -20.29 -5.74
C CYS A 106 42.91 -19.49 -5.16
N PRO A 107 43.79 -20.10 -4.35
CA PRO A 107 44.89 -19.39 -3.70
C PRO A 107 45.96 -18.87 -4.69
N PHE A 108 46.01 -19.41 -5.90
CA PHE A 108 47.02 -19.05 -6.90
C PHE A 108 46.55 -17.95 -7.86
N CYS A 109 45.28 -17.97 -8.28
CA CYS A 109 44.75 -17.03 -9.28
C CYS A 109 43.58 -16.17 -8.78
N GLN A 110 43.14 -16.37 -7.53
CA GLN A 110 42.12 -15.59 -6.83
C GLN A 110 40.75 -15.53 -7.53
N LYS A 111 40.48 -16.47 -8.43
CA LYS A 111 39.17 -16.64 -9.08
C LYS A 111 38.33 -17.64 -8.29
N GLY A 112 37.02 -17.38 -8.18
CA GLY A 112 36.07 -18.25 -7.47
C GLY A 112 35.98 -19.63 -8.12
N ILE A 113 35.96 -20.67 -7.30
CA ILE A 113 35.90 -22.08 -7.70
C ILE A 113 34.81 -22.81 -6.92
N ASN A 114 34.11 -23.75 -7.58
CA ASN A 114 33.18 -24.64 -6.89
C ASN A 114 33.94 -25.75 -6.16
N THR A 115 33.48 -26.09 -4.95
CA THR A 115 34.23 -26.65 -3.83
C THR A 115 34.72 -28.11 -3.95
N HIS A 116 34.79 -28.70 -5.14
CA HIS A 116 35.12 -30.14 -5.31
C HIS A 116 35.98 -30.47 -6.54
N LEU A 117 37.03 -29.68 -6.81
CA LEU A 117 37.94 -29.94 -7.93
C LEU A 117 39.39 -30.05 -7.45
N GLU A 118 40.09 -31.11 -7.88
CA GLU A 118 41.52 -31.34 -7.58
C GLU A 118 42.45 -30.39 -8.36
N VAL A 119 41.91 -29.73 -9.39
CA VAL A 119 42.63 -28.82 -10.28
C VAL A 119 41.77 -27.60 -10.56
N CYS A 120 42.34 -26.40 -10.42
CA CYS A 120 41.64 -25.15 -10.68
C CYS A 120 41.33 -25.00 -12.19
N PRO A 121 40.06 -24.83 -12.60
CA PRO A 121 39.69 -24.71 -14.01
C PRO A 121 40.18 -23.43 -14.68
N ASN A 122 40.61 -22.42 -13.89
CA ASN A 122 40.94 -21.09 -14.40
C ASN A 122 42.45 -20.86 -14.55
N CYS A 123 43.29 -21.65 -13.86
CA CYS A 123 44.74 -21.54 -13.94
C CYS A 123 45.50 -22.87 -13.99
N GLY A 124 44.80 -24.00 -13.85
CA GLY A 124 45.41 -25.34 -13.91
C GLY A 124 46.23 -25.74 -12.67
N SER A 125 46.24 -24.92 -11.61
CA SER A 125 46.93 -25.28 -10.35
C SER A 125 46.25 -26.44 -9.63
N SER A 126 47.03 -27.33 -9.02
CA SER A 126 46.49 -28.43 -8.22
C SER A 126 46.00 -27.90 -6.88
N LEU A 127 44.71 -28.11 -6.61
CA LEU A 127 44.01 -27.73 -5.38
C LEU A 127 44.03 -28.92 -4.41
N LYS A 128 45.21 -29.43 -4.07
CA LYS A 128 45.36 -30.43 -3.01
C LYS A 128 45.31 -29.74 -1.65
N LYS A 129 44.47 -30.26 -0.75
CA LYS A 129 44.59 -30.00 0.68
C LYS A 129 45.73 -30.83 1.26
#